data_AF-N1ZFS6-F1
#
_entry.id   AF-N1ZFS6-F1
#
_cell.length_a   1.000
_cell.length_b   1.000
_cell.length_c   1.000
_cell.angle_alpha   90.00
_cell.angle_beta   90.00
_cell.angle_gamma   90.00
#
_symmetry.space_group_name_H-M   'P 1'
#
loop_
_entity.id
_entity.type
_entity.pdbx_description
1 polymer ?
#
loop_
_entity_poly.entity_id
_entity_poly.type
_entity_poly.pdbx_seq_one_letter_code
_entity_poly.pdbx_strand_id
1 'polypeptide(L)'
;MKKCVENENEKLHYRLKRIIGQVQVIDRMIEEDVPCEDVLSQINAAKSALHKAGQAILESHLKYCISKGIENGDIEEIMKSFSKAMERFANMK
;
A
#
# COMPACT_ATOMS: atom_id res chain seq x y z
N MET A 1 11.09 7.92 -2.92
CA MET A 1 9.72 7.60 -3.40
C MET A 1 9.54 7.84 -4.90
N LYS A 2 9.51 9.07 -5.44
CA LYS A 2 9.24 9.31 -6.89
C LYS A 2 10.03 8.38 -7.84
N LYS A 3 11.35 8.30 -7.68
CA LYS A 3 12.21 7.39 -8.46
C LYS A 3 12.01 5.91 -8.15
N CYS A 4 11.63 5.58 -6.90
CA CYS A 4 11.43 4.19 -6.49
C CYS A 4 10.14 3.58 -7.05
N VAL A 5 9.15 4.38 -7.50
CA VAL A 5 7.87 3.92 -8.09
C VAL A 5 7.66 4.47 -9.51
N GLU A 6 8.71 4.95 -10.18
CA GLU A 6 8.58 5.75 -11.42
C GLU A 6 7.78 5.04 -12.54
N ASN A 7 7.96 3.72 -12.70
CA ASN A 7 7.22 2.90 -13.68
C ASN A 7 5.88 2.32 -13.16
N GLU A 8 5.61 2.44 -11.86
CA GLU A 8 4.38 1.92 -11.22
C GLU A 8 3.47 3.05 -10.69
N ASN A 9 3.92 4.31 -10.77
CA ASN A 9 3.24 5.47 -10.18
C ASN A 9 1.81 5.62 -10.70
N GLU A 10 1.58 5.55 -12.01
CA GLU A 10 0.24 5.68 -12.59
C GLU A 10 -0.69 4.55 -12.13
N LYS A 11 -0.20 3.31 -12.11
CA LYS A 11 -0.96 2.15 -11.61
C LYS A 11 -1.27 2.27 -10.13
N LEU A 12 -0.31 2.72 -9.32
CA LEU A 12 -0.51 2.94 -7.90
C LEU A 12 -1.52 4.05 -7.64
N HIS A 13 -1.42 5.17 -8.34
CA HIS A 13 -2.42 6.23 -8.29
C HIS A 13 -3.82 5.74 -8.70
N TYR A 14 -3.91 4.90 -9.74
CA TYR A 14 -5.18 4.29 -10.13
C TYR A 14 -5.76 3.39 -9.03
N ARG A 15 -4.94 2.55 -8.39
CA ARG A 15 -5.37 1.72 -7.25
C ARG A 15 -5.85 2.57 -6.08
N LEU A 16 -5.10 3.62 -5.73
CA LEU A 16 -5.46 4.53 -4.63
C LEU A 16 -6.76 5.30 -4.92
N LYS A 17 -6.97 5.77 -6.16
CA LYS A 17 -8.24 6.41 -6.55
C LYS A 17 -9.44 5.47 -6.38
N ARG A 18 -9.29 4.18 -6.72
CA ARG A 18 -10.34 3.18 -6.49
C ARG A 18 -10.63 2.98 -5.00
N ILE A 19 -9.58 2.91 -4.18
CA ILE A 19 -9.73 2.78 -2.72
C ILE A 19 -10.45 4.00 -2.13
N ILE A 20 -10.10 5.22 -2.57
CA ILE A 20 -10.80 6.45 -2.16
C ILE A 20 -12.29 6.34 -2.48
N GLY A 21 -12.64 5.87 -3.69
CA GLY A 21 -14.03 5.63 -4.07
C GLY A 21 -14.73 4.59 -3.18
N GLN A 22 -14.05 3.52 -2.78
CA GLN A 22 -14.60 2.53 -1.83
C GLN A 22 -14.87 3.13 -0.46
N VAL A 23 -13.96 3.95 0.06
CA VAL A 23 -14.14 4.64 1.36
C VAL A 23 -15.33 5.61 1.29
N GLN A 24 -15.49 6.34 0.19
CA GLN A 24 -16.66 7.21 -0.02
C GLN A 24 -17.98 6.43 -0.13
N VAL A 25 -17.96 5.20 -0.67
CA VAL A 25 -19.14 4.33 -0.69
C VAL A 25 -19.49 3.89 0.73
N ILE A 26 -18.51 3.45 1.52
CA ILE A 26 -18.71 3.03 2.91
C ILE A 26 -19.35 4.16 3.74
N ASP A 27 -18.86 5.39 3.57
CA ASP A 27 -19.39 6.57 4.24
C ASP A 27 -20.89 6.79 3.92
N ARG A 28 -21.27 6.74 2.64
CA ARG A 28 -22.67 6.83 2.23
C ARG A 28 -23.53 5.68 2.74
N MET A 29 -23.00 4.46 2.79
CA MET A 29 -23.74 3.30 3.33
C MET A 29 -24.15 3.52 4.80
N ILE A 30 -23.33 4.25 5.56
CA ILE A 30 -23.66 4.61 6.95
C ILE A 30 -24.79 5.64 6.98
N GLU A 31 -24.76 6.65 6.10
CA GLU A 31 -25.84 7.64 5.98
C GLU A 31 -27.17 7.02 5.53
N GLU A 32 -27.09 5.99 4.68
CA GLU A 32 -28.24 5.28 4.09
C GLU A 32 -28.78 4.14 4.97
N ASP A 33 -28.26 3.96 6.20
CA ASP A 33 -28.66 2.91 7.15
C ASP A 33 -28.58 1.48 6.55
N VAL A 34 -27.55 1.23 5.74
CA VAL A 34 -27.29 -0.08 5.12
C VAL A 34 -26.91 -1.10 6.21
N PRO A 35 -27.32 -2.38 6.09
CA PRO A 35 -27.00 -3.41 7.08
C PRO A 35 -25.51 -3.49 7.43
N CYS A 36 -25.24 -3.63 8.73
CA CYS A 36 -23.88 -3.62 9.29
C CYS A 36 -22.96 -4.65 8.63
N GLU A 37 -23.46 -5.85 8.32
CA GLU A 37 -22.74 -6.92 7.66
C GLU A 37 -22.24 -6.53 6.25
N ASP A 38 -23.01 -5.73 5.52
CA ASP A 38 -22.66 -5.26 4.19
C ASP A 38 -21.60 -4.15 4.27
N VAL A 39 -21.75 -3.23 5.24
CA VAL A 39 -20.75 -2.19 5.53
C VAL A 39 -19.41 -2.84 5.91
N LEU A 40 -19.43 -3.84 6.80
CA LEU A 40 -18.25 -4.60 7.20
C LEU A 40 -17.61 -5.34 6.02
N SER A 41 -18.42 -5.86 5.11
CA SER A 41 -17.94 -6.49 3.87
C SER A 41 -17.21 -5.50 2.96
N GLN A 42 -17.74 -4.29 2.80
CA GLN A 42 -17.07 -3.23 2.03
C GLN A 42 -15.79 -2.73 2.70
N ILE A 43 -15.77 -2.58 4.02
CA ILE A 43 -14.57 -2.25 4.79
C ILE A 43 -13.47 -3.30 4.54
N ASN A 44 -13.81 -4.59 4.59
CA ASN A 44 -12.85 -5.67 4.30
C ASN A 44 -12.34 -5.63 2.86
N ALA A 45 -13.18 -5.25 1.89
CA ALA A 45 -12.76 -5.05 0.50
C ALA A 45 -11.78 -3.89 0.35
N ALA A 46 -12.06 -2.74 0.97
CA ALA A 46 -11.18 -1.56 0.97
C ALA A 46 -9.84 -1.86 1.67
N LYS A 47 -9.89 -2.54 2.81
CA LYS A 47 -8.71 -3.03 3.53
C LYS A 47 -7.83 -3.94 2.67
N SER A 48 -8.44 -4.92 1.99
CA SER A 48 -7.74 -5.84 1.10
C SER A 48 -7.08 -5.10 -0.08
N ALA A 49 -7.75 -4.08 -0.61
CA ALA A 49 -7.20 -3.24 -1.68
C ALA A 49 -6.02 -2.38 -1.18
N LEU A 50 -6.11 -1.80 0.02
CA LEU A 50 -5.00 -1.08 0.67
C LEU A 50 -3.79 -1.98 0.91
N HIS A 51 -4.00 -3.20 1.40
CA HIS A 51 -2.92 -4.17 1.59
C HIS A 51 -2.19 -4.47 0.27
N LYS A 52 -2.93 -4.68 -0.84
CA LYS A 52 -2.34 -4.88 -2.18
C LYS A 52 -1.59 -3.65 -2.70
N ALA A 53 -2.04 -2.44 -2.37
CA ALA A 53 -1.31 -1.22 -2.70
C ALA A 53 0.00 -1.11 -1.91
N GLY A 54 -0.04 -1.42 -0.60
CA GLY A 54 1.15 -1.50 0.25
C GLY A 54 2.16 -2.54 -0.25
N GLN A 55 1.69 -3.70 -0.69
CA GLN A 55 2.55 -4.75 -1.25
C GLN A 55 3.28 -4.25 -2.51
N ALA A 56 2.57 -3.59 -3.42
CA ALA A 56 3.19 -3.04 -4.63
C ALA A 56 4.25 -1.99 -4.32
N ILE A 57 4.01 -1.13 -3.32
CA ILE A 57 5.00 -0.15 -2.85
C ILE A 57 6.24 -0.85 -2.28
N LEU A 58 6.03 -1.88 -1.45
CA LEU A 58 7.12 -2.67 -0.87
C LEU A 58 7.95 -3.35 -1.96
N GLU A 59 7.33 -4.03 -2.92
CA GLU A 59 8.01 -4.64 -4.07
C GLU A 59 8.84 -3.63 -4.86
N SER A 60 8.30 -2.42 -5.07
CA SER A 60 9.01 -1.34 -5.75
C SER A 60 10.22 -0.84 -4.94
N HIS A 61 10.09 -0.75 -3.62
CA HIS A 61 11.18 -0.40 -2.71
C HIS A 61 12.32 -1.42 -2.77
N LEU A 62 11.98 -2.72 -2.80
CA LEU A 62 12.94 -3.81 -2.94
C LEU A 62 13.68 -3.76 -4.28
N LYS A 63 12.97 -3.50 -5.39
CA LYS A 63 13.57 -3.51 -6.73
C LYS A 63 14.49 -2.31 -6.99
N TYR A 64 14.11 -1.11 -6.53
CA TYR A 64 14.85 0.10 -6.90
C TYR A 64 15.78 0.57 -5.78
N CYS A 65 15.24 0.76 -4.58
CA CYS A 65 15.99 1.46 -3.53
C CYS A 65 17.06 0.53 -2.91
N ILE A 66 16.81 -0.78 -2.79
CA ILE A 66 17.82 -1.77 -2.35
C ILE A 66 18.88 -1.99 -3.43
N SER A 67 18.50 -2.20 -4.69
CA SER A 67 19.48 -2.40 -5.78
C SER A 67 20.43 -1.21 -5.92
N LYS A 68 19.93 0.02 -5.79
CA LYS A 68 20.76 1.24 -5.74
C LYS A 68 21.67 1.30 -4.51
N GLY A 69 21.20 0.85 -3.36
CA GLY A 69 22.02 0.78 -2.16
C GLY A 69 23.19 -0.17 -2.33
N ILE A 70 22.98 -1.33 -2.96
CA ILE A 70 24.03 -2.35 -3.17
C ILE A 70 25.16 -1.76 -4.02
N GLU A 71 24.82 -0.98 -5.06
CA GLU A 71 25.79 -0.24 -5.89
C GLU A 71 26.65 0.74 -5.09
N ASN A 72 26.13 1.29 -3.99
CA ASN A 72 26.81 2.27 -3.15
C ASN A 72 27.67 1.64 -2.03
N GLY A 73 27.59 0.32 -1.83
CA GLY A 73 28.46 -0.42 -0.90
C GLY A 73 28.07 -0.41 0.58
N ASP A 74 26.95 0.23 0.96
CA ASP A 74 26.48 0.26 2.36
C ASP A 74 25.40 -0.80 2.63
N ILE A 75 25.82 -2.04 2.83
CA ILE A 75 24.92 -3.18 3.03
C ILE A 75 24.15 -3.07 4.35
N GLU A 76 24.73 -2.48 5.39
CA GLU A 76 24.12 -2.40 6.72
C GLU A 76 22.95 -1.41 6.75
N GLU A 77 23.11 -0.23 6.13
CA GLU A 77 22.04 0.75 6.01
C GLU A 77 20.85 0.19 5.20
N ILE A 78 21.14 -0.56 4.12
CA ILE A 78 20.12 -1.22 3.29
C ILE A 78 19.33 -2.23 4.11
N MET A 79 20.00 -3.12 4.83
CA MET A 79 19.36 -4.15 5.65
C MET A 79 18.47 -3.54 6.72
N LYS A 80 18.91 -2.44 7.34
CA LYS A 80 18.10 -1.68 8.31
C LYS A 80 16.85 -1.06 7.67
N SER A 81 17.01 -0.44 6.50
CA SER A 81 15.91 0.14 5.73
C SER A 81 14.88 -0.92 5.29
N PHE A 82 15.36 -2.08 4.83
CA PHE A 82 14.55 -3.23 4.46
C PHE A 82 13.73 -3.75 5.64
N SER A 83 14.38 -4.07 6.77
CA SER A 83 13.71 -4.58 7.97
C SER A 83 12.62 -3.64 8.45
N LYS A 84 12.88 -2.32 8.41
CA LYS A 84 11.89 -1.31 8.80
C LYS A 84 10.68 -1.26 7.86
N ALA A 85 10.89 -1.42 6.55
CA ALA A 85 9.79 -1.47 5.58
C ALA A 85 8.95 -2.74 5.76
N MET A 86 9.60 -3.89 5.97
CA MET A 86 8.96 -5.18 6.25
C MET A 86 8.13 -5.13 7.53
N GLU A 87 8.68 -4.60 8.62
CA GLU A 87 7.97 -4.47 9.90
C GLU A 87 6.70 -3.64 9.76
N ARG A 88 6.77 -2.50 9.06
CA ARG A 88 5.61 -1.65 8.79
C ARG A 88 4.54 -2.36 7.98
N PHE A 89 4.94 -3.10 6.95
CA PHE A 89 4.00 -3.84 6.11
C PHE A 89 3.37 -5.01 6.86
N ALA A 90 4.15 -5.78 7.62
CA ALA A 90 3.66 -6.92 8.41
C ALA A 90 2.67 -6.49 9.50
N ASN A 91 2.78 -5.25 9.99
CA ASN A 91 1.86 -4.68 10.96
C ASN A 91 0.59 -4.07 10.34
N MET A 92 0.45 -4.06 9.00
CA MET A 92 -0.82 -3.70 8.33
C MET A 92 -1.85 -4.82 8.54
N LYS A 93 -2.47 -4.84 9.72
CA LYS A 93 -3.46 -5.85 10.10
C LYS A 93 -4.83 -5.61 9.53
#